data_AF-A0A9P1CRY5-F1
#
_entry.id   AF-A0A9P1CRY5-F1
#
_cell.length_a   1.000
_cell.length_b   1.000
_cell.length_c   1.000
_cell.angle_alpha   90.00
_cell.angle_beta   90.00
_cell.angle_gamma   90.00
#
_symmetry.space_group_name_H-M   'P 1'
#
loop_
_entity.id
_entity.type
_entity.pdbx_description
1 polymer ?
#
loop_
_entity_poly.entity_id
_entity_poly.type
_entity_poly.pdbx_seq_one_letter_code
_entity_poly.pdbx_strand_id
1 'polypeptide(L)'
;MFGASQRVATCFMDRGFPAKALDFLLSPEQDILSRRGWYLYLDHLLMMTFGQLIVCGPPCSLYVWISRGTHQRSTHGHSILGDVSLLSVRMSNAIVHNFAWLLKKIYRVRPLYWVVEQPTSSQMFSHPSLKPALKLWKFSLVTTWLGCFGHILWKGTKLATNLQGGAKLKRKMTAAQKKAIAQRKKKEIEAAKVAGKKQPCYYRKDADGRVTGGRDLASTAKYPVQFCARIFALWYVEFDKMSSKDWHP
;
A
#
# COMPACT_ATOMS: atom_id res chain seq x y z
N MET A 1 2.40 -1.74 -8.39
CA MET A 1 1.51 -2.92 -8.37
C MET A 1 0.33 -2.66 -7.45
N PHE A 2 -0.84 -3.26 -7.68
CA PHE A 2 -2.07 -2.94 -6.95
C PHE A 2 -2.36 -1.42 -6.93
N GLY A 3 -2.20 -0.82 -8.10
CA GLY A 3 -2.10 0.62 -8.30
C GLY A 3 -3.34 1.26 -8.89
N ALA A 4 -4.57 0.80 -8.59
CA ALA A 4 -5.81 1.28 -9.21
C ALA A 4 -5.94 2.82 -9.33
N SER A 5 -5.44 3.58 -8.35
CA SER A 5 -5.51 5.04 -8.38
C SER A 5 -4.51 5.73 -9.32
N GLN A 6 -3.50 4.99 -9.80
CA GLN A 6 -2.39 5.44 -10.65
C GLN A 6 -1.53 6.59 -10.09
N ARG A 7 -1.85 7.13 -8.91
CA ARG A 7 -1.23 8.33 -8.30
C ARG A 7 0.29 8.29 -8.22
N VAL A 8 0.87 7.13 -7.94
CA VAL A 8 2.33 6.98 -7.88
C VAL A 8 2.92 7.02 -9.28
N ALA A 9 2.34 6.29 -10.23
CA ALA A 9 2.81 6.27 -11.62
C ALA A 9 2.73 7.68 -12.24
N THR A 10 1.59 8.37 -12.10
CA THR A 10 1.43 9.76 -12.54
C THR A 10 2.50 10.67 -11.93
N CYS A 11 2.73 10.58 -10.62
CA CYS A 11 3.75 11.39 -9.94
C CYS A 11 5.17 11.21 -10.52
N PHE A 12 5.51 10.01 -10.99
CA PHE A 12 6.80 9.70 -11.60
C PHE A 12 6.85 10.19 -13.06
N MET A 13 5.78 9.95 -13.83
CA MET A 13 5.66 10.42 -15.22
C MET A 13 5.73 11.96 -15.30
N ASP A 14 5.06 12.67 -14.40
CA ASP A 14 5.11 14.15 -14.29
C ASP A 14 6.53 14.69 -14.02
N ARG A 15 7.48 13.82 -13.64
CA ARG A 15 8.88 14.14 -13.36
C ARG A 15 9.84 13.58 -14.40
N GLY A 16 9.32 13.11 -15.53
CA GLY A 16 10.12 12.57 -16.63
C GLY A 16 10.57 11.13 -16.45
N PHE A 17 10.02 10.38 -15.48
CA PHE A 17 10.36 8.97 -15.26
C PHE A 17 9.22 8.06 -15.75
N PRO A 18 9.47 7.20 -16.75
CA PRO A 18 8.49 6.23 -17.20
C PRO A 18 7.99 5.37 -16.05
N ALA A 19 6.67 5.25 -15.90
CA ALA A 19 6.05 4.45 -14.85
C ALA A 19 4.76 3.82 -15.33
N LYS A 20 4.47 2.62 -14.82
CA LYS A 20 3.23 1.88 -15.14
C LYS A 20 2.51 1.45 -13.86
N ALA A 21 1.21 1.71 -13.81
CA ALA A 21 0.34 1.14 -12.79
C ALA A 21 -0.19 -0.22 -13.26
N LEU A 22 -0.19 -1.21 -12.36
CA LEU A 22 -0.74 -2.54 -12.58
C LEU A 22 -1.80 -2.83 -11.51
N ASP A 23 -3.02 -3.17 -11.91
CA ASP A 23 -4.16 -3.48 -11.06
C ASP A 23 -5.28 -4.16 -11.85
N PHE A 24 -6.00 -5.13 -11.24
CA PHE A 24 -7.12 -5.80 -11.90
C PHE A 24 -8.26 -4.83 -12.27
N LEU A 25 -8.41 -3.71 -11.53
CA LEU A 25 -9.39 -2.67 -11.84
C LEU A 25 -9.02 -1.82 -13.06
N LEU A 26 -7.75 -1.85 -13.48
CA LEU A 26 -7.29 -1.19 -14.70
C LEU A 26 -7.42 -2.11 -15.92
N SER A 27 -7.22 -3.42 -15.72
CA SER A 27 -7.45 -4.44 -16.74
C SER A 27 -7.56 -5.83 -16.09
N PRO A 28 -8.58 -6.64 -16.43
CA PRO A 28 -8.74 -7.99 -15.88
C PRO A 28 -7.53 -8.91 -16.12
N GLU A 29 -6.79 -8.69 -17.20
CA GLU A 29 -5.54 -9.40 -17.52
C GLU A 29 -4.45 -9.16 -16.47
N GLN A 30 -4.61 -8.15 -15.61
CA GLN A 30 -3.70 -7.81 -14.51
C GLN A 30 -4.15 -8.41 -13.16
N ASP A 31 -5.03 -9.41 -13.18
CA ASP A 31 -5.35 -10.21 -12.00
C ASP A 31 -4.19 -11.15 -11.64
N ILE A 32 -3.53 -10.88 -10.50
CA ILE A 32 -2.42 -11.69 -9.98
C ILE A 32 -2.81 -13.12 -9.61
N LEU A 33 -4.11 -13.42 -9.45
CA LEU A 33 -4.61 -14.78 -9.23
C LEU A 33 -4.69 -15.58 -10.51
N SER A 34 -4.80 -14.92 -11.66
CA SER A 34 -4.79 -15.58 -12.96
C SER A 34 -3.35 -15.92 -13.38
N ARG A 35 -3.18 -17.02 -14.13
CA ARG A 35 -1.88 -17.39 -14.72
C ARG A 35 -1.32 -16.25 -15.57
N ARG A 36 -2.15 -15.67 -16.44
CA ARG A 36 -1.77 -14.58 -17.36
C ARG A 36 -1.32 -13.35 -16.58
N GLY A 37 -2.10 -12.89 -15.61
CA GLY A 37 -1.76 -11.72 -14.82
C GLY A 37 -0.52 -11.93 -13.98
N TRP A 38 -0.35 -13.11 -13.36
CA TRP A 38 0.88 -13.41 -12.63
C TRP A 38 2.14 -13.30 -13.52
N TYR A 39 2.10 -13.87 -14.74
CA TYR A 39 3.20 -13.75 -15.70
C TYR A 39 3.37 -12.32 -16.20
N LEU A 40 2.30 -11.54 -16.36
CA LEU A 40 2.38 -10.12 -16.72
C LEU A 40 3.09 -9.30 -15.65
N TYR A 41 2.83 -9.57 -14.36
CA TYR A 41 3.60 -8.94 -13.28
C TYR A 41 5.07 -9.37 -13.32
N LEU A 42 5.34 -10.67 -13.52
CA LEU A 42 6.71 -11.17 -13.61
C LEU A 42 7.48 -10.51 -14.77
N ASP A 43 6.87 -10.47 -15.96
CA ASP A 43 7.43 -9.87 -17.17
C ASP A 43 7.80 -8.40 -16.94
N HIS A 44 6.87 -7.61 -16.41
CA HIS A 44 7.15 -6.23 -16.04
C HIS A 44 8.31 -6.10 -15.07
N LEU A 45 8.38 -6.94 -14.03
CA LEU A 45 9.47 -6.91 -13.06
C LEU A 45 10.83 -7.32 -13.68
N LEU A 46 10.83 -8.21 -14.67
CA LEU A 46 12.03 -8.63 -15.39
C LEU A 46 12.54 -7.58 -16.39
N MET A 47 11.63 -6.78 -16.95
CA MET A 47 11.96 -5.63 -17.81
C MET A 47 12.52 -4.43 -17.04
N MET A 48 12.32 -4.36 -15.72
CA MET A 48 12.86 -3.26 -14.91
C MET A 48 14.39 -3.31 -14.84
N THR A 49 15.01 -2.15 -15.00
CA THR A 49 16.47 -2.00 -14.89
C THR A 49 16.91 -1.81 -13.43
N PHE A 50 18.23 -1.79 -13.23
CA PHE A 50 18.86 -1.61 -11.92
C PHE A 50 18.33 -0.37 -11.18
N GLY A 51 18.06 -0.51 -9.88
CA GLY A 51 17.69 0.63 -9.03
C GLY A 51 16.29 1.21 -9.28
N GLN A 52 15.45 0.58 -10.12
CA GLN A 52 14.07 1.03 -10.29
C GLN A 52 13.20 0.71 -9.07
N LEU A 53 12.11 1.47 -8.90
CA LEU A 53 11.22 1.40 -7.74
C LEU A 53 9.89 0.69 -8.04
N ILE A 54 9.48 -0.16 -7.12
CA ILE A 54 8.14 -0.75 -7.09
C ILE A 54 7.43 -0.27 -5.83
N VAL A 55 6.31 0.44 -6.03
CA VAL A 55 5.36 0.74 -4.96
C VAL A 55 4.16 -0.18 -5.10
N CYS A 56 3.77 -0.81 -4.00
CA CYS A 56 2.67 -1.76 -4.00
C CYS A 56 1.82 -1.68 -2.72
N GLY A 57 0.50 -1.69 -2.88
CA GLY A 57 -0.46 -1.78 -1.79
C GLY A 57 -1.41 -2.95 -2.02
N PRO A 58 -1.02 -4.21 -1.73
CA PRO A 58 -1.92 -5.35 -1.88
C PRO A 58 -3.23 -5.16 -1.11
N PRO A 59 -4.36 -5.75 -1.56
CA PRO A 59 -5.65 -5.61 -0.90
C PRO A 59 -5.58 -5.91 0.60
N CYS A 60 -5.98 -4.94 1.43
CA CYS A 60 -5.83 -5.01 2.88
C CYS A 60 -7.14 -5.27 3.64
N SER A 61 -8.29 -5.21 2.97
CA SER A 61 -9.62 -5.24 3.59
C SER A 61 -9.91 -6.50 4.41
N LEU A 62 -9.21 -7.61 4.16
CA LEU A 62 -9.33 -8.87 4.91
C LEU A 62 -8.11 -9.16 5.80
N TYR A 63 -7.26 -8.16 6.05
CA TYR A 63 -6.12 -8.25 6.96
C TYR A 63 -6.17 -7.21 8.08
N VAL A 64 -7.11 -6.26 8.06
CA VAL A 64 -7.21 -5.17 9.04
C VAL A 64 -8.10 -5.54 10.22
N TRP A 65 -7.89 -4.88 11.36
CA TRP A 65 -8.66 -5.18 12.58
C TRP A 65 -10.18 -5.04 12.41
N ILE A 66 -10.65 -4.07 11.59
CA ILE A 66 -12.08 -3.77 11.41
C ILE A 66 -12.83 -4.98 10.83
N SER A 67 -12.16 -5.78 10.00
CA SER A 67 -12.72 -6.97 9.36
C SER A 67 -12.51 -8.26 10.17
N ARG A 68 -11.98 -8.17 11.40
CA ARG A 68 -11.57 -9.36 12.18
C ARG A 68 -12.72 -10.31 12.47
N GLY A 69 -13.93 -9.79 12.71
CA GLY A 69 -15.12 -10.64 12.89
C GLY A 69 -15.49 -11.45 11.64
N THR A 70 -15.10 -11.00 10.45
CA THR A 70 -15.37 -11.71 9.18
C THR A 70 -14.27 -12.71 8.87
N HIS A 71 -13.00 -12.27 8.86
CA HIS A 71 -11.91 -13.16 8.42
C HIS A 71 -11.31 -14.01 9.55
N GLN A 72 -11.63 -13.74 10.82
CA GLN A 72 -11.19 -14.51 12.00
C GLN A 72 -9.67 -14.75 12.09
N ARG A 73 -8.85 -13.83 11.53
CA ARG A 73 -7.39 -13.95 11.59
C ARG A 73 -6.89 -13.57 12.99
N SER A 74 -5.90 -14.30 13.47
CA SER A 74 -5.24 -14.03 14.75
C SER A 74 -3.73 -14.27 14.64
N THR A 75 -2.96 -13.56 15.46
CA THR A 75 -1.53 -13.81 15.67
C THR A 75 -1.24 -14.53 16.99
N HIS A 76 -2.23 -14.65 17.87
CA HIS A 76 -2.09 -15.16 19.25
C HIS A 76 -3.10 -16.28 19.57
N GLY A 77 -3.59 -17.01 18.56
CA GLY A 77 -4.62 -18.04 18.77
C GLY A 77 -4.93 -18.76 17.47
N HIS A 78 -6.10 -18.45 16.87
CA HIS A 78 -6.49 -18.92 15.53
C HIS A 78 -5.40 -18.66 14.46
N SER A 79 -5.59 -19.23 13.27
CA SER A 79 -4.66 -19.11 12.16
C SER A 79 -4.51 -17.67 11.65
N ILE A 80 -3.29 -17.29 11.28
CA ILE A 80 -3.01 -16.06 10.51
C ILE A 80 -3.66 -16.09 9.13
N LEU A 81 -4.01 -17.28 8.62
CA LEU A 81 -4.73 -17.47 7.37
C LEU A 81 -6.23 -17.17 7.49
N GLY A 82 -6.76 -17.08 8.72
CA GLY A 82 -8.16 -16.79 9.00
C GLY A 82 -9.08 -17.98 8.73
N ASP A 83 -10.37 -17.68 8.59
CA ASP A 83 -11.39 -18.65 8.20
C ASP A 83 -11.30 -18.95 6.69
N VAL A 84 -10.61 -20.05 6.37
CA VAL A 84 -10.42 -20.50 4.99
C VAL A 84 -11.65 -21.18 4.39
N SER A 85 -12.75 -21.34 5.13
CA SER A 85 -14.04 -21.75 4.55
C SER A 85 -14.64 -20.67 3.65
N LEU A 86 -14.31 -19.39 3.91
CA LEU A 86 -14.74 -18.24 3.12
C LEU A 86 -13.88 -18.06 1.87
N LEU A 87 -14.51 -18.03 0.69
CA LEU A 87 -13.83 -17.84 -0.59
C LEU A 87 -13.00 -16.55 -0.62
N SER A 88 -13.53 -15.46 -0.08
CA SER A 88 -12.85 -14.16 -0.06
C SER A 88 -11.55 -14.19 0.76
N VAL A 89 -11.52 -14.94 1.87
CA VAL A 89 -10.33 -15.14 2.69
C VAL A 89 -9.29 -16.00 1.95
N ARG A 90 -9.72 -17.07 1.26
CA ARG A 90 -8.84 -17.89 0.41
C ARG A 90 -8.21 -17.07 -0.72
N MET A 91 -9.01 -16.28 -1.45
CA MET A 91 -8.52 -15.40 -2.52
C MET A 91 -7.53 -14.37 -1.97
N SER A 92 -7.83 -13.76 -0.82
CA SER A 92 -6.93 -12.83 -0.16
C SER A 92 -5.59 -13.49 0.22
N ASN A 93 -5.59 -14.73 0.72
CA ASN A 93 -4.36 -15.49 1.00
C ASN A 93 -3.59 -15.79 -0.28
N ALA A 94 -4.28 -16.19 -1.36
CA ALA A 94 -3.67 -16.49 -2.64
C ALA A 94 -3.01 -15.25 -3.27
N ILE A 95 -3.62 -14.06 -3.17
CA ILE A 95 -3.02 -12.80 -3.62
C ILE A 95 -1.69 -12.55 -2.90
N VAL A 96 -1.67 -12.67 -1.57
CA VAL A 96 -0.44 -12.44 -0.78
C VAL A 96 0.60 -13.54 -1.04
N HIS A 97 0.18 -14.77 -1.24
CA HIS A 97 1.05 -15.88 -1.62
C HIS A 97 1.74 -15.63 -2.97
N ASN A 98 0.96 -15.30 -4.00
CA ASN A 98 1.47 -15.01 -5.35
C ASN A 98 2.39 -13.79 -5.36
N PHE A 99 2.04 -12.74 -4.61
CA PHE A 99 2.89 -11.56 -4.42
C PHE A 99 4.23 -11.92 -3.74
N ALA A 100 4.20 -12.74 -2.69
CA ALA A 100 5.41 -13.19 -2.02
C ALA A 100 6.30 -14.05 -2.93
N TRP A 101 5.70 -14.85 -3.82
CA TRP A 101 6.44 -15.60 -4.84
C TRP A 101 7.12 -14.69 -5.85
N LEU A 102 6.44 -13.64 -6.35
CA LEU A 102 7.07 -12.64 -7.23
C LEU A 102 8.30 -12.00 -6.55
N LEU A 103 8.15 -11.58 -5.29
CA LEU A 103 9.28 -11.05 -4.50
C LEU A 103 10.46 -12.04 -4.46
N LYS A 104 10.20 -13.32 -4.16
CA LYS A 104 11.26 -14.34 -4.08
C LYS A 104 11.93 -14.61 -5.43
N LYS A 105 11.15 -14.66 -6.52
CA LYS A 105 11.68 -14.93 -7.87
C LYS A 105 12.56 -13.78 -8.34
N ILE A 106 12.10 -12.54 -8.18
CA ILE A 106 12.81 -11.35 -8.64
C ILE A 106 14.08 -11.05 -7.82
N TYR A 107 14.09 -11.38 -6.53
CA TYR A 107 15.24 -11.13 -5.64
C TYR A 107 16.58 -11.59 -6.21
N ARG A 108 16.59 -12.74 -6.91
CA ARG A 108 17.82 -13.34 -7.44
C ARG A 108 18.25 -12.77 -8.79
N VAL A 109 17.42 -11.96 -9.43
CA VAL A 109 17.59 -11.58 -10.85
C VAL A 109 17.63 -10.08 -11.07
N ARG A 110 17.02 -9.29 -10.16
CA ARG A 110 16.96 -7.83 -10.28
C ARG A 110 17.12 -7.14 -8.91
N PRO A 111 18.09 -6.22 -8.77
CA PRO A 111 18.24 -5.39 -7.58
C PRO A 111 17.29 -4.19 -7.66
N LEU A 112 16.03 -4.42 -7.29
CA LEU A 112 14.97 -3.41 -7.31
C LEU A 112 14.72 -2.84 -5.91
N TYR A 113 14.24 -1.60 -5.86
CA TYR A 113 13.69 -1.01 -4.65
C TYR A 113 12.20 -1.32 -4.53
N TRP A 114 11.74 -1.50 -3.29
CA TRP A 114 10.37 -1.85 -2.97
C TRP A 114 9.83 -0.96 -1.86
N VAL A 115 8.57 -0.58 -1.98
CA VAL A 115 7.76 0.01 -0.91
C VAL A 115 6.42 -0.73 -0.88
N VAL A 116 6.27 -1.63 0.09
CA VAL A 116 5.01 -2.36 0.34
C VAL A 116 4.23 -1.65 1.42
N GLU A 117 3.05 -1.16 1.08
CA GLU A 117 2.17 -0.40 1.96
C GLU A 117 1.03 -1.27 2.49
N GLN A 118 0.74 -1.14 3.78
CA GLN A 118 -0.42 -1.72 4.43
C GLN A 118 -0.88 -0.84 5.61
N PRO A 119 -2.19 -0.79 5.93
CA PRO A 119 -2.66 -0.13 7.14
C PRO A 119 -1.92 -0.62 8.41
N THR A 120 -1.77 0.24 9.42
CA THR A 120 -1.03 -0.10 10.66
C THR A 120 -1.55 -1.33 11.38
N SER A 121 -2.85 -1.58 11.30
CA SER A 121 -3.53 -2.72 11.89
C SER A 121 -3.49 -3.99 11.02
N SER A 122 -2.92 -3.93 9.82
CA SER A 122 -2.86 -5.07 8.91
C SER A 122 -1.98 -6.18 9.48
N GLN A 123 -2.52 -7.40 9.44
CA GLN A 123 -1.81 -8.63 9.75
C GLN A 123 -1.09 -9.23 8.54
N MET A 124 -1.18 -8.61 7.35
CA MET A 124 -0.59 -9.14 6.11
C MET A 124 0.91 -9.41 6.22
N PHE A 125 1.68 -8.57 6.92
CA PHE A 125 3.13 -8.76 7.09
C PHE A 125 3.50 -9.97 7.95
N SER A 126 2.54 -10.53 8.70
CA SER A 126 2.70 -11.79 9.42
C SER A 126 2.35 -13.02 8.56
N HIS A 127 1.89 -12.83 7.32
CA HIS A 127 1.51 -13.93 6.44
C HIS A 127 2.69 -14.89 6.20
N PRO A 128 2.53 -16.23 6.34
CA PRO A 128 3.63 -17.19 6.31
C PRO A 128 4.44 -17.17 5.02
N SER A 129 3.81 -16.88 3.88
CA SER A 129 4.51 -16.77 2.60
C SER A 129 5.28 -15.45 2.45
N LEU A 130 4.74 -14.36 3.01
CA LEU A 130 5.28 -13.02 2.82
C LEU A 130 6.44 -12.73 3.77
N LYS A 131 6.31 -13.07 5.06
CA LYS A 131 7.32 -12.77 6.09
C LYS A 131 8.74 -13.24 5.70
N PRO A 132 8.96 -14.46 5.17
CA PRO A 132 10.29 -14.87 4.69
C PRO A 132 10.78 -14.06 3.49
N ALA A 133 9.88 -13.67 2.58
CA ALA A 133 10.24 -12.83 1.43
C ALA A 133 10.69 -11.43 1.90
N LEU A 134 10.00 -10.80 2.85
CA LEU A 134 10.42 -9.51 3.39
C LEU A 134 11.79 -9.59 4.07
N LYS A 135 12.06 -10.69 4.80
CA LYS A 135 13.37 -10.95 5.41
C LYS A 135 14.46 -11.12 4.37
N LEU A 136 14.18 -11.86 3.28
CA LEU A 136 15.12 -12.07 2.17
C LEU A 136 15.60 -10.74 1.57
N TRP A 137 14.66 -9.82 1.35
CA TRP A 137 14.96 -8.48 0.82
C TRP A 137 15.49 -7.49 1.88
N LYS A 138 15.69 -7.92 3.13
CA LYS A 138 16.09 -7.06 4.26
C LYS A 138 15.20 -5.83 4.44
N PHE A 139 13.89 -6.00 4.26
CA PHE A 139 12.97 -4.87 4.41
C PHE A 139 12.94 -4.35 5.85
N SER A 140 13.03 -3.03 5.97
CA SER A 140 12.70 -2.30 7.18
C SER A 140 11.20 -2.03 7.24
N LEU A 141 10.61 -2.05 8.44
CA LEU A 141 9.22 -1.66 8.67
C LEU A 141 9.16 -0.26 9.27
N VAL A 142 8.49 0.64 8.55
CA VAL A 142 8.34 2.05 8.93
C VAL A 142 6.87 2.40 9.05
N THR A 143 6.45 2.88 10.22
CA THR A 143 5.10 3.42 10.40
C THR A 143 5.06 4.91 10.07
N THR A 144 4.06 5.31 9.29
CA THR A 144 3.78 6.71 8.97
C THR A 144 2.27 6.99 8.98
N TRP A 145 1.89 8.26 8.82
CA TRP A 145 0.49 8.70 8.82
C TRP A 145 0.21 9.47 7.55
N LEU A 146 -0.69 8.95 6.69
CA LEU A 146 -1.04 9.60 5.42
C LEU A 146 -1.65 10.99 5.62
N GLY A 147 -2.25 11.25 6.80
CA GLY A 147 -2.73 12.59 7.18
C GLY A 147 -1.62 13.66 7.18
N CYS A 148 -0.39 13.28 7.51
CA CYS A 148 0.79 14.17 7.44
C CYS A 148 1.19 14.53 6.00
N PHE A 149 0.60 13.88 5.00
CA PHE A 149 0.82 14.10 3.57
C PHE A 149 -0.42 14.66 2.87
N GLY A 150 -1.38 15.20 3.62
CA GLY A 150 -2.59 15.80 3.05
C GLY A 150 -3.82 14.90 3.03
N HIS A 151 -3.73 13.64 3.49
CA HIS A 151 -4.92 12.79 3.56
C HIS A 151 -5.99 13.36 4.52
N ILE A 152 -7.27 13.13 4.18
CA ILE A 152 -8.41 13.67 4.93
C ILE A 152 -8.67 12.94 6.26
N LEU A 153 -8.19 11.70 6.35
CA LEU A 153 -8.28 10.85 7.55
C LEU A 153 -6.94 10.69 8.25
N TRP A 154 -7.03 10.37 9.55
CA TRP A 154 -5.94 9.87 10.40
C TRP A 154 -5.57 8.43 10.04
N LYS A 155 -5.18 8.21 8.78
CA LYS A 155 -4.87 6.88 8.26
C LYS A 155 -3.39 6.55 8.53
N GLY A 156 -3.17 5.70 9.52
CA GLY A 156 -1.86 5.12 9.81
C GLY A 156 -1.54 3.99 8.82
N THR A 157 -0.30 3.96 8.32
CA THR A 157 0.20 2.89 7.45
C THR A 157 1.59 2.43 7.87
N LYS A 158 1.89 1.15 7.59
CA LYS A 158 3.19 0.51 7.69
C LYS A 158 3.74 0.34 6.28
N LEU A 159 4.99 0.71 6.11
CA LEU A 159 5.75 0.58 4.87
C LEU A 159 6.86 -0.45 5.10
N ALA A 160 6.83 -1.56 4.36
CA ALA A 160 7.94 -2.49 4.29
C ALA A 160 8.82 -2.11 3.09
N THR A 161 10.07 -1.74 3.31
CA THR A 161 10.93 -1.18 2.25
C THR A 161 12.41 -1.50 2.44
N ASN A 162 13.12 -1.70 1.34
CA ASN A 162 14.59 -1.79 1.27
C ASN A 162 15.27 -0.48 0.81
N LEU A 163 14.54 0.64 0.68
CA LEU A 163 15.15 1.95 0.48
C LEU A 163 16.00 2.29 1.72
N GLN A 164 17.28 2.64 1.51
CA GLN A 164 18.19 3.03 2.60
C GLN A 164 17.67 4.25 3.36
N GLY A 165 16.98 5.16 2.67
CA GLY A 165 16.32 6.34 3.23
C GLY A 165 14.92 6.06 3.82
N GLY A 166 14.44 4.82 3.83
CA GLY A 166 13.07 4.45 4.22
C GLY A 166 12.66 4.98 5.59
N ALA A 167 13.57 5.03 6.56
CA ALA A 167 13.32 5.59 7.90
C ALA A 167 12.86 7.05 7.87
N LYS A 168 13.24 7.82 6.84
CA LYS A 168 12.83 9.23 6.65
C LYS A 168 11.34 9.37 6.32
N LEU A 169 10.63 8.28 6.02
CA LEU A 169 9.18 8.24 5.89
C LEU A 169 8.45 8.17 7.23
N LYS A 170 9.15 7.81 8.32
CA LYS A 170 8.56 7.75 9.66
C LYS A 170 8.03 9.12 10.04
N ARG A 171 6.77 9.16 10.46
CA ARG A 171 6.12 10.36 10.98
C ARG A 171 5.36 9.97 12.23
N LYS A 172 5.45 10.82 13.26
CA LYS A 172 4.50 10.84 14.37
C LYS A 172 3.53 11.98 14.12
N MET A 173 2.26 11.75 14.43
CA MET A 173 1.24 12.77 14.22
C MET A 173 1.16 13.69 15.44
N THR A 174 1.48 14.97 15.26
CA THR A 174 1.42 15.98 16.33
C THR A 174 -0.02 16.42 16.60
N ALA A 175 -0.27 17.05 17.75
CA ALA A 175 -1.60 17.62 18.06
C ALA A 175 -2.03 18.66 17.01
N ALA A 176 -1.11 19.52 16.57
CA ALA A 176 -1.35 20.49 15.51
C ALA A 176 -1.77 19.81 14.18
N GLN A 177 -1.10 18.72 13.80
CA GLN A 177 -1.46 17.95 12.60
C GLN A 177 -2.84 17.29 12.73
N LYS A 178 -3.17 16.74 13.92
CA LYS A 178 -4.52 16.19 14.18
C LYS A 178 -5.60 17.27 14.01
N LYS A 179 -5.37 18.46 14.58
CA LYS A 179 -6.27 19.62 14.44
C LYS A 179 -6.42 20.05 12.98
N ALA A 180 -5.32 20.16 12.24
CA ALA A 180 -5.33 20.51 10.82
C ALA A 180 -6.14 19.51 9.98
N ILE A 181 -5.99 18.20 10.24
CA ILE A 181 -6.77 17.17 9.53
C ILE A 181 -8.26 17.26 9.88
N ALA A 182 -8.60 17.48 11.16
CA ALA A 182 -9.99 17.68 11.58
C ALA A 182 -10.62 18.90 10.90
N GLN A 183 -9.87 20.00 10.78
CA GLN A 183 -10.30 21.19 10.05
C GLN A 183 -10.51 20.91 8.55
N ARG A 184 -9.61 20.17 7.90
CA ARG A 184 -9.80 19.76 6.49
C ARG A 184 -11.08 18.93 6.32
N LYS A 185 -11.31 17.97 7.21
CA LYS A 185 -12.53 17.14 7.19
C LYS A 185 -13.79 17.99 7.38
N LYS A 186 -13.77 18.96 8.31
CA LYS A 186 -14.88 19.89 8.50
C LYS A 186 -15.16 20.69 7.22
N LYS A 187 -14.11 21.26 6.60
CA LYS A 187 -14.22 22.01 5.33
C LYS A 187 -14.78 21.15 4.19
N GLU A 188 -14.37 19.89 4.08
CA GLU A 188 -14.89 18.97 3.07
C GLU A 188 -16.40 18.69 3.26
N ILE A 189 -16.83 18.44 4.50
CA ILE A 189 -18.24 18.22 4.84
C ILE A 189 -19.07 19.48 4.54
N GLU A 190 -18.55 20.64 4.90
CA GLU A 190 -19.22 21.93 4.68
C GLU A 190 -19.31 22.25 3.18
N ALA A 191 -18.24 22.04 2.42
CA ALA A 191 -18.25 22.18 0.97
C ALA A 191 -19.26 21.21 0.30
N ALA A 192 -19.34 19.97 0.78
CA ALA A 192 -20.35 19.02 0.30
C ALA A 192 -21.77 19.51 0.59
N LYS A 193 -22.01 20.06 1.79
CA LYS A 193 -23.31 20.63 2.18
C LYS A 193 -23.70 21.82 1.29
N VAL A 194 -22.79 22.77 1.07
CA VAL A 194 -23.03 23.95 0.21
C VAL A 194 -23.32 23.53 -1.23
N ALA A 195 -22.62 22.50 -1.72
CA ALA A 195 -22.82 21.97 -3.07
C ALA A 195 -24.06 21.05 -3.21
N GLY A 196 -24.89 20.90 -2.15
CA GLY A 196 -26.03 19.97 -2.17
C GLY A 196 -25.64 18.49 -2.30
N LYS A 197 -24.37 18.15 -2.05
CA LYS A 197 -23.85 16.77 -2.14
C LYS A 197 -24.04 16.03 -0.82
N LYS A 198 -24.22 14.71 -0.90
CA LYS A 198 -24.24 13.83 0.29
C LYS A 198 -22.93 14.00 1.07
N GLN A 199 -23.05 14.21 2.38
CA GLN A 199 -21.86 14.36 3.25
C GLN A 199 -20.99 13.10 3.21
N PRO A 200 -19.65 13.21 3.18
CA PRO A 200 -18.78 12.04 3.16
C PRO A 200 -18.91 11.24 4.46
N CYS A 201 -19.08 9.92 4.33
CA CYS A 201 -19.22 8.96 5.41
C CYS A 201 -18.15 7.87 5.27
N TYR A 202 -17.05 8.03 6.02
CA TYR A 202 -15.91 7.12 5.99
C TYR A 202 -16.02 5.97 6.99
N TYR A 203 -16.64 6.21 8.15
CA TYR A 203 -16.86 5.23 9.21
C TYR A 203 -18.25 5.44 9.80
N ARG A 204 -18.86 4.35 10.28
CA ARG A 204 -20.08 4.38 11.09
C ARG A 204 -19.76 3.75 12.44
N LYS A 205 -20.30 4.35 13.51
CA LYS A 205 -20.27 3.78 14.85
C LYS A 205 -21.71 3.49 15.22
N ASP A 206 -22.03 2.24 15.54
CA ASP A 206 -23.37 1.87 16.02
C ASP A 206 -23.55 2.22 17.51
N ALA A 207 -24.74 1.96 18.04
CA ALA A 207 -25.09 2.23 19.44
C ALA A 207 -24.19 1.45 20.42
N ASP A 208 -23.78 0.24 20.06
CA ASP A 208 -22.88 -0.63 20.85
C ASP A 208 -21.40 -0.22 20.73
N GLY A 209 -21.12 0.80 19.93
CA GLY A 209 -19.80 1.37 19.72
C GLY A 209 -18.91 0.62 18.73
N ARG A 210 -19.44 -0.39 18.04
CA ARG A 210 -18.76 -1.11 16.96
C ARG A 210 -18.61 -0.19 15.74
N VAL A 211 -17.41 -0.23 15.16
CA VAL A 211 -17.01 0.62 14.03
C VAL A 211 -17.01 -0.18 12.74
N THR A 212 -17.73 0.30 11.73
CA THR A 212 -17.77 -0.25 10.38
C THR A 212 -17.32 0.77 9.34
N GLY A 213 -16.88 0.30 8.18
CA GLY A 213 -16.55 1.16 7.06
C GLY A 213 -17.80 1.83 6.48
N GLY A 214 -17.72 3.13 6.22
CA GLY A 214 -18.76 3.86 5.51
C GLY A 214 -18.64 3.74 4.00
N ARG A 215 -19.63 4.28 3.27
CA ARG A 215 -19.71 4.20 1.80
C ARG A 215 -18.51 4.83 1.10
N ASP A 216 -17.90 5.84 1.71
CA ASP A 216 -16.81 6.60 1.11
C ASP A 216 -15.44 6.05 1.52
N LEU A 217 -15.37 4.96 2.29
CA LEU A 217 -14.09 4.40 2.76
C LEU A 217 -13.19 3.96 1.60
N ALA A 218 -13.75 3.40 0.53
CA ALA A 218 -12.96 2.96 -0.63
C ALA A 218 -12.20 4.12 -1.30
N SER A 219 -12.76 5.34 -1.28
CA SER A 219 -12.09 6.53 -1.85
C SER A 219 -10.78 6.88 -1.15
N THR A 220 -10.62 6.43 0.10
CA THR A 220 -9.42 6.65 0.94
C THR A 220 -8.25 5.74 0.58
N ALA A 221 -8.42 4.85 -0.40
CA ALA A 221 -7.34 4.04 -0.96
C ALA A 221 -6.37 4.89 -1.82
N LYS A 222 -6.77 6.08 -2.27
CA LYS A 222 -5.92 6.96 -3.08
C LYS A 222 -4.77 7.54 -2.26
N TYR A 223 -3.53 7.41 -2.76
CA TYR A 223 -2.38 8.02 -2.11
C TYR A 223 -2.41 9.55 -2.25
N PRO A 224 -2.09 10.30 -1.18
CA PRO A 224 -1.90 11.74 -1.29
C PRO A 224 -0.72 12.10 -2.20
N VAL A 225 -0.84 13.20 -2.95
CA VAL A 225 0.22 13.66 -3.86
C VAL A 225 1.55 13.90 -3.13
N GLN A 226 1.52 14.49 -1.93
CA GLN A 226 2.72 14.72 -1.13
C GLN A 226 3.38 13.41 -0.66
N PHE A 227 2.60 12.34 -0.48
CA PHE A 227 3.14 11.02 -0.14
C PHE A 227 3.87 10.43 -1.35
N CYS A 228 3.26 10.48 -2.53
CA CYS A 228 3.90 10.05 -3.78
C CYS A 228 5.20 10.84 -4.04
N ALA A 229 5.16 12.18 -3.91
CA ALA A 229 6.31 13.04 -4.10
C ALA A 229 7.43 12.74 -3.09
N ARG A 230 7.08 12.38 -1.84
CA ARG A 230 8.08 11.99 -0.84
C ARG A 230 8.72 10.65 -1.13
N ILE A 231 7.95 9.67 -1.61
CA ILE A 231 8.49 8.38 -2.08
C ILE A 231 9.46 8.64 -3.24
N PHE A 232 9.03 9.42 -4.24
CA PHE A 232 9.87 9.80 -5.39
C PHE A 232 11.20 10.42 -4.92
N ALA A 233 11.14 11.43 -4.05
CA ALA A 233 12.34 12.13 -3.59
C ALA A 233 13.33 11.21 -2.86
N LEU A 234 12.85 10.21 -2.12
CA LEU A 234 13.73 9.23 -1.46
C LEU A 234 14.37 8.27 -2.45
N TRP A 235 13.56 7.75 -3.38
CA TRP A 235 14.06 6.87 -4.43
C TRP A 235 15.07 7.58 -5.32
N TYR A 236 14.79 8.81 -5.74
CA TYR A 236 15.65 9.56 -6.65
C TYR A 236 17.05 9.77 -6.08
N VAL A 237 17.18 10.06 -4.78
CA VAL A 237 18.48 10.18 -4.10
C VAL A 237 19.28 8.86 -4.13
N GLU A 238 18.61 7.71 -4.10
CA GLU A 238 19.27 6.40 -4.18
C GLU A 238 19.59 6.03 -5.63
N PHE A 239 18.66 6.29 -6.54
CA PHE A 239 18.84 6.09 -7.98
C PHE A 239 19.99 6.93 -8.54
N ASP A 240 20.08 8.21 -8.20
CA ASP A 240 21.13 9.12 -8.65
C ASP A 240 22.53 8.69 -8.18
N LYS A 241 22.64 8.20 -6.95
CA LYS A 241 23.88 7.63 -6.41
C LYS A 241 24.33 6.35 -7.13
N MET A 242 23.37 5.60 -7.67
CA MET A 242 23.64 4.39 -8.43
C MET A 242 24.07 4.72 -9.86
N SER A 243 23.45 5.71 -10.51
CA SER A 243 23.78 6.11 -11.87
C SER A 243 25.10 6.87 -11.99
N SER A 244 25.55 7.52 -10.91
CA SER A 244 26.79 8.33 -10.88
C SER A 244 28.05 7.53 -10.56
N LYS A 245 27.91 6.31 -10.03
CA LYS A 245 29.04 5.41 -9.85
C LYS A 245 29.07 4.48 -11.05
N ASP A 246 30.21 4.37 -11.74
CA ASP A 246 30.43 3.34 -12.76
C ASP A 246 30.17 1.97 -12.15
N TRP A 247 28.93 1.53 -12.23
CA TRP A 247 28.49 0.29 -11.63
C TRP A 247 28.93 -0.83 -12.57
N HIS A 248 30.02 -1.51 -12.19
CA HIS A 248 30.42 -2.76 -12.82
C HIS A 248 29.64 -3.91 -12.14
N PRO A 249 28.87 -4.70 -12.91
CA PRO A 249 28.04 -5.79 -12.41
C PRO A 249 28.81 -6.89 -11.67
#